data_AF-A0A8S3S933-F1
#
_entry.id   AF-A0A8S3S933-F1
#
_cell.length_a   1.000
_cell.length_b   1.000
_cell.length_c   1.000
_cell.angle_alpha   90.00
_cell.angle_beta   90.00
_cell.angle_gamma   90.00
#
_symmetry.space_group_name_H-M   'P 1'
#
loop_
_entity.id
_entity.type
_entity.pdbx_description
1 polymer ?
#
loop_
_entity_poly.entity_id
_entity_poly.type
_entity_poly.pdbx_seq_one_letter_code
_entity_poly.pdbx_strand_id
1 'polypeptide(L)'
;MAATATQNAITLKGSTEIVSEFFSFGINSILYQRGIYPPETFTDNKIISQVKEWLQQMTVKKLVVVIKDIDTKEVFERWQFDVECDKSVLSDGKPREKSEKEINKEICSVLRQITASVTFLPLLESACAFDLLVYTDKDLEVPDSWGEDGPQFIANSEEVRLRSFTTLLHKVDAMLSTFKRKTLPTTEVVSTKQVMSSVSSNPVPCGPCKQEKVNTKAYIWCYNCNEGLCSTCSGHHKKFGSTRDHKTIDIQTYKSYKPSIGAIKTKCDPHDQQFNLFCPSHLMPCCDECISNLHTKCTGIKSLTSVVEKTKIEQSKASVEKDIKSILLFLNTTAVNRTSNIQKGEQQYKRIKESVGKIRKEINKHLDLLEKKLCKDADTVWSEEKAKLSGFITEIEEKKKTLMEIQGDLHTVNVHSSKLQSFLWMHQIEQTVHQCQRYVEDMETVNYEISSDVDIKIEQNEQIEKILSQLKSLKSFGEVKVVKSHITMNRETSVRREAQVELQGQPNIHNMTMNIEKRLRST
;
A
#
# COMPACT_ATOMS: atom_id res chain seq x y z
N MET A 1 45.10 21.29 -19.34
CA MET A 1 44.29 20.10 -19.00
C MET A 1 43.99 20.15 -17.51
N ALA A 2 42.81 20.64 -17.13
CA ALA A 2 42.38 20.69 -15.73
C ALA A 2 41.75 19.33 -15.38
N ALA A 3 42.33 18.64 -14.41
CA ALA A 3 41.94 17.31 -14.00
C ALA A 3 40.58 17.31 -13.28
N THR A 4 39.66 16.49 -13.76
CA THR A 4 38.43 16.05 -13.08
C THR A 4 38.80 15.19 -11.86
N ALA A 5 39.05 15.83 -10.72
CA ALA A 5 39.45 15.15 -9.49
C ALA A 5 38.49 15.45 -8.33
N THR A 6 37.24 14.96 -8.39
CA THR A 6 36.30 14.98 -7.23
C THR A 6 35.12 14.01 -7.33
N GLN A 7 35.10 12.97 -8.18
CA GLN A 7 33.94 12.05 -8.25
C GLN A 7 33.94 10.86 -7.26
N ASN A 8 35.03 10.61 -6.53
CA ASN A 8 35.17 9.42 -5.68
C ASN A 8 35.46 9.71 -4.20
N ALA A 9 35.43 10.97 -3.77
CA ALA A 9 35.74 11.37 -2.40
C ALA A 9 34.46 11.50 -1.55
N ILE A 10 34.35 10.71 -0.49
CA ILE A 10 33.25 10.72 0.47
C ILE A 10 33.64 11.58 1.67
N THR A 11 32.91 12.66 1.87
CA THR A 11 33.01 13.53 3.06
C THR A 11 32.11 13.01 4.18
N LEU A 12 32.34 13.46 5.41
CA LEU A 12 31.44 13.13 6.53
C LEU A 12 29.99 13.55 6.25
N LYS A 13 29.79 14.73 5.66
CA LYS A 13 28.47 15.22 5.27
C LYS A 13 27.82 14.32 4.20
N GLY A 14 28.59 13.95 3.17
CA GLY A 14 28.08 13.06 2.11
C GLY A 14 27.76 11.65 2.63
N SER A 15 28.61 11.09 3.48
CA SER A 15 28.35 9.81 4.16
C SER A 15 27.08 9.87 5.01
N THR A 16 26.91 10.94 5.79
CA THR A 16 25.72 11.15 6.63
C THR A 16 24.44 11.27 5.80
N GLU A 17 24.49 11.92 4.64
CA GLU A 17 23.37 12.00 3.70
C GLU A 17 22.98 10.62 3.15
N ILE A 18 23.96 9.84 2.69
CA ILE A 18 23.73 8.48 2.16
C ILE A 18 23.11 7.56 3.22
N VAL A 19 23.64 7.58 4.46
CA VAL A 19 23.14 6.70 5.54
C VAL A 19 21.73 7.12 5.99
N SER A 20 21.46 8.43 6.07
CA SER A 20 20.13 8.95 6.43
C SER A 20 19.09 8.59 5.37
N GLU A 21 19.46 8.70 4.08
CA GLU A 21 18.62 8.27 2.97
C GLU A 21 18.35 6.77 3.00
N PHE A 22 19.38 5.95 3.25
CA PHE A 22 19.21 4.51 3.48
C PHE A 22 18.21 4.21 4.59
N PHE A 23 18.32 4.86 5.76
CA PHE A 23 17.37 4.64 6.86
C PHE A 23 15.95 5.03 6.47
N SER A 24 15.76 6.16 5.79
CA SER A 24 14.46 6.56 5.28
C SER A 24 13.84 5.49 4.38
N PHE A 25 14.58 4.99 3.39
CA PHE A 25 14.07 3.93 2.49
C PHE A 25 13.90 2.59 3.19
N GLY A 26 14.83 2.19 4.05
CA GLY A 26 14.83 0.90 4.76
C GLY A 26 13.66 0.77 5.71
N ILE A 27 13.44 1.79 6.56
CA ILE A 27 12.31 1.84 7.49
C ILE A 27 10.99 1.82 6.73
N ASN A 28 10.85 2.67 5.70
CA ASN A 28 9.67 2.68 4.84
C ASN A 28 9.38 1.33 4.20
N SER A 29 10.42 0.64 3.72
CA SER A 29 10.29 -0.68 3.11
C SER A 29 9.77 -1.71 4.12
N ILE A 30 10.30 -1.72 5.34
CA ILE A 30 9.85 -2.60 6.42
C ILE A 30 8.37 -2.31 6.74
N LEU A 31 8.03 -1.06 7.05
CA LEU A 31 6.66 -0.68 7.45
C LEU A 31 5.63 -1.00 6.37
N TYR A 32 5.99 -0.78 5.09
CA TYR A 32 5.14 -1.12 3.95
C TYR A 32 4.92 -2.63 3.83
N GLN A 33 6.00 -3.41 3.85
CA GLN A 33 5.92 -4.87 3.63
C GLN A 33 5.29 -5.61 4.81
N ARG A 34 5.38 -5.06 6.02
CA ARG A 34 4.70 -5.57 7.22
C ARG A 34 3.28 -5.03 7.36
N GLY A 35 2.83 -4.14 6.49
CA GLY A 35 1.47 -3.62 6.45
C GLY A 35 1.12 -2.71 7.64
N ILE A 36 2.12 -2.10 8.27
CA ILE A 36 1.96 -1.23 9.45
C ILE A 36 1.50 0.18 9.02
N TYR A 37 2.12 0.73 7.97
CA TYR A 37 1.79 2.05 7.42
C TYR A 37 1.70 2.02 5.88
N PRO A 38 0.75 2.74 5.27
CA PRO A 38 0.77 3.05 3.84
C PRO A 38 2.05 3.82 3.44
N PRO A 39 2.63 3.56 2.25
CA PRO A 39 3.83 4.27 1.76
C PRO A 39 3.68 5.78 1.74
N GLU A 40 2.46 6.24 1.48
CA GLU A 40 2.09 7.64 1.30
C GLU A 40 1.86 8.41 2.60
N THR A 41 1.90 7.73 3.75
CA THR A 41 1.71 8.33 5.08
C THR A 41 2.99 8.52 5.89
N PHE A 42 4.10 7.88 5.52
CA PHE A 42 5.35 8.02 6.26
C PHE A 42 6.26 9.04 5.58
N THR A 43 6.02 10.31 5.88
CA THR A 43 6.89 11.45 5.53
C THR A 43 7.31 12.22 6.79
N ASP A 44 7.68 11.51 7.85
CA ASP A 44 8.27 12.16 9.03
C ASP A 44 9.74 12.49 8.79
N ASN A 45 9.93 13.51 7.93
CA ASN A 45 11.22 14.18 7.70
C ASN A 45 11.87 14.62 9.02
N LYS A 46 11.09 14.85 10.08
CA LYS A 46 11.57 15.27 11.40
C LYS A 46 12.44 14.21 12.08
N ILE A 47 12.03 12.94 12.04
CA ILE A 47 12.77 11.84 12.69
C ILE A 47 14.12 11.65 11.99
N ILE A 48 14.10 11.54 10.65
CA ILE A 48 15.32 11.35 9.86
C ILE A 48 16.23 12.59 9.95
N SER A 49 15.67 13.80 10.07
CA SER A 49 16.48 15.01 10.28
C SER A 49 17.27 14.95 11.59
N GLN A 50 16.67 14.49 12.69
CA GLN A 50 17.38 14.34 13.96
C GLN A 50 18.46 13.25 13.89
N VAL A 51 18.14 12.09 13.28
CA VAL A 51 19.12 11.02 13.08
C VAL A 51 20.28 11.50 12.23
N LYS A 52 20.03 12.33 11.21
CA LYS A 52 21.07 12.95 10.38
C LYS A 52 22.03 13.81 11.22
N GLU A 53 21.52 14.59 12.16
CA GLU A 53 22.35 15.40 13.07
C GLU A 53 23.23 14.51 13.97
N TRP A 54 22.69 13.44 14.54
CA TRP A 54 23.46 12.53 15.39
C TRP A 54 24.49 11.71 14.61
N LEU A 55 24.18 11.34 13.36
CA LEU A 55 25.15 10.73 12.45
C LEU A 55 26.30 11.69 12.13
N GLN A 56 25.99 12.97 11.89
CA GLN A 56 27.00 14.00 11.68
C GLN A 56 27.91 14.16 12.91
N GLN A 57 27.37 13.97 14.12
CA GLN A 57 28.10 13.99 15.39
C GLN A 57 28.83 12.66 15.72
N MET A 58 28.60 11.59 14.95
CA MET A 58 29.12 10.24 15.20
C MET A 58 28.76 9.65 16.58
N THR A 59 27.56 9.97 17.06
CA THR A 59 27.07 9.50 18.37
C THR A 59 26.12 8.32 18.24
N VAL A 60 25.57 8.04 17.05
CA VAL A 60 24.66 6.91 16.80
C VAL A 60 25.44 5.58 16.83
N LYS A 61 25.02 4.67 17.69
CA LYS A 61 25.53 3.30 17.80
C LYS A 61 24.66 2.29 17.08
N LYS A 62 23.34 2.47 17.13
CA LYS A 62 22.38 1.65 16.40
C LYS A 62 21.02 2.32 16.30
N LEU A 63 20.31 1.99 15.24
CA LEU A 63 18.91 2.34 15.02
C LEU A 63 18.08 1.06 15.00
N VAL A 64 16.95 1.04 15.69
CA VAL A 64 16.12 -0.15 15.82
C VAL A 64 14.67 0.17 15.52
N VAL A 65 14.07 -0.57 14.59
CA VAL A 65 12.62 -0.58 14.35
C VAL A 65 12.03 -1.77 15.08
N VAL A 66 11.15 -1.49 16.03
CA VAL A 66 10.45 -2.50 16.82
C VAL A 66 9.03 -2.60 16.29
N ILE A 67 8.54 -3.79 15.96
CA ILE A 67 7.14 -4.03 15.62
C ILE A 67 6.51 -4.82 16.76
N LYS A 68 5.46 -4.26 17.35
CA LYS A 68 4.79 -4.83 18.52
C LYS A 68 3.28 -4.80 18.37
N ASP A 69 2.62 -5.74 19.03
CA ASP A 69 1.17 -5.75 19.14
C ASP A 69 0.66 -4.50 19.86
N ILE A 70 -0.42 -3.91 19.36
CA ILE A 70 -0.99 -2.69 19.95
C ILE A 70 -1.59 -2.98 21.33
N ASP A 71 -2.22 -4.14 21.51
CA ASP A 71 -3.01 -4.49 22.69
C ASP A 71 -2.13 -5.12 23.76
N THR A 72 -1.37 -6.16 23.41
CA THR A 72 -0.52 -6.90 24.37
C THR A 72 0.82 -6.24 24.63
N LYS A 73 1.25 -5.31 23.75
CA LYS A 73 2.61 -4.75 23.71
C LYS A 73 3.71 -5.79 23.49
N GLU A 74 3.34 -7.01 23.07
CA GLU A 74 4.30 -8.06 22.74
C GLU A 74 5.08 -7.69 21.48
N VAL A 75 6.41 -7.81 21.55
CA VAL A 75 7.29 -7.50 20.42
C VAL A 75 7.38 -8.70 19.49
N PHE A 76 6.98 -8.52 18.23
CA PHE A 76 7.01 -9.56 17.20
C PHE A 76 8.30 -9.55 16.38
N GLU A 77 8.78 -8.36 16.04
CA GLU A 77 9.95 -8.18 15.19
C GLU A 77 10.79 -7.03 15.72
N ARG A 78 12.11 -7.19 15.60
CA ARG A 78 13.10 -6.18 15.95
C ARG A 78 14.13 -6.12 14.85
N TRP A 79 14.06 -5.05 14.07
CA TRP A 79 14.99 -4.77 12.99
C TRP A 79 16.07 -3.83 13.51
N GLN A 80 17.27 -4.37 13.70
CA GLN A 80 18.41 -3.65 14.25
C GLN A 80 19.38 -3.29 13.14
N PHE A 81 19.82 -2.04 13.15
CA PHE A 81 20.86 -1.50 12.29
C PHE A 81 21.98 -0.95 13.15
N ASP A 82 23.05 -1.71 13.31
CA ASP A 82 24.23 -1.30 14.07
C ASP A 82 25.09 -0.37 13.21
N VAL A 83 25.52 0.75 13.79
CA VAL A 83 26.27 1.81 13.10
C VAL A 83 27.65 1.92 13.73
N GLU A 84 28.66 1.56 12.96
CA GLU A 84 30.08 1.74 13.30
C GLU A 84 30.58 3.04 12.64
N CYS A 85 31.09 3.97 13.45
CA CYS A 85 31.61 5.26 12.99
C CYS A 85 33.15 5.31 13.05
N ASP A 86 33.80 5.69 11.95
CA ASP A 86 35.24 5.98 11.92
C ASP A 86 35.52 7.39 12.45
N LYS A 87 35.73 7.51 13.77
CA LYS A 87 36.04 8.79 14.43
C LYS A 87 37.40 9.38 14.05
N SER A 88 38.27 8.65 13.35
CA SER A 88 39.59 9.18 12.93
C SER A 88 39.47 10.35 11.94
N VAL A 89 38.37 10.44 11.20
CA VAL A 89 38.11 11.56 10.28
C VAL A 89 37.96 12.91 10.99
N LEU A 90 37.56 12.92 12.27
CA LEU A 90 37.50 14.13 13.09
C LEU A 90 38.90 14.70 13.37
N SER A 91 39.94 13.86 13.29
CA SER A 91 41.33 14.24 13.54
C SER A 91 42.13 14.50 12.26
N ASP A 92 41.89 13.73 11.19
CA ASP A 92 42.67 13.83 9.94
C ASP A 92 42.04 14.76 8.89
N GLY A 93 40.72 15.01 8.97
CA GLY A 93 39.96 15.83 8.03
C GLY A 93 39.96 15.33 6.58
N LYS A 94 40.46 14.12 6.30
CA LYS A 94 40.68 13.61 4.95
C LYS A 94 39.45 12.86 4.43
N PRO A 95 38.89 13.24 3.26
CA PRO A 95 37.85 12.46 2.60
C PRO A 95 38.30 11.02 2.34
N ARG A 96 37.35 10.09 2.42
CA ARG A 96 37.61 8.67 2.11
C ARG A 96 37.31 8.39 0.65
N GLU A 97 38.11 7.58 -0.02
CA GLU A 97 37.89 7.26 -1.43
C GLU A 97 37.06 5.98 -1.58
N LYS A 98 35.82 6.14 -2.03
CA LYS A 98 34.93 5.03 -2.43
C LYS A 98 33.91 5.56 -3.43
N SER A 99 33.67 4.82 -4.51
CA SER A 99 32.73 5.29 -5.52
C SER A 99 31.28 5.17 -5.04
N GLU A 100 30.46 6.16 -5.38
CA GLU A 100 29.03 6.17 -5.02
C GLU A 100 28.30 4.95 -5.60
N LYS A 101 28.71 4.50 -6.81
CA LYS A 101 28.16 3.30 -7.46
C LYS A 101 28.36 2.03 -6.65
N GLU A 102 29.52 1.87 -6.00
CA GLU A 102 29.80 0.72 -5.13
C GLU A 102 28.95 0.77 -3.87
N ILE A 103 28.86 1.94 -3.24
CA ILE A 103 28.03 2.15 -2.04
C ILE A 103 26.56 1.86 -2.35
N ASN A 104 26.03 2.40 -3.44
CA ASN A 104 24.66 2.17 -3.88
C ASN A 104 24.38 0.69 -4.21
N LYS A 105 25.37 -0.04 -4.73
CA LYS A 105 25.25 -1.49 -4.98
C LYS A 105 25.17 -2.29 -3.67
N GLU A 106 25.96 -1.93 -2.66
CA GLU A 106 25.88 -2.52 -1.32
C GLU A 106 24.53 -2.23 -0.67
N ILE A 107 24.09 -0.96 -0.68
CA ILE A 107 22.77 -0.54 -0.18
C ILE A 107 21.63 -1.32 -0.85
N CYS A 108 21.64 -1.43 -2.18
CA CYS A 108 20.65 -2.21 -2.92
C CYS A 108 20.62 -3.68 -2.48
N SER A 109 21.78 -4.24 -2.15
CA SER A 109 21.86 -5.61 -1.65
C SER A 109 21.19 -5.77 -0.29
N VAL A 110 21.34 -4.79 0.61
CA VAL A 110 20.69 -4.79 1.92
C VAL A 110 19.17 -4.63 1.78
N LEU A 111 18.70 -3.67 0.99
CA LEU A 111 17.26 -3.43 0.75
C LEU A 111 16.56 -4.65 0.11
N ARG A 112 17.23 -5.34 -0.81
CA ARG A 112 16.73 -6.60 -1.38
C ARG A 112 16.61 -7.70 -0.34
N GLN A 113 17.54 -7.79 0.61
CA GLN A 113 17.47 -8.78 1.68
C GLN A 113 16.40 -8.46 2.71
N ILE A 114 16.20 -7.18 3.05
CA ILE A 114 15.06 -6.74 3.86
C ILE A 114 13.77 -7.25 3.19
N THR A 115 13.62 -7.00 1.89
CA THR A 115 12.45 -7.45 1.12
C THR A 115 12.30 -8.96 1.08
N ALA A 116 13.39 -9.68 0.82
CA ALA A 116 13.37 -11.14 0.80
C ALA A 116 13.04 -11.72 2.18
N SER A 117 13.47 -11.07 3.26
CA SER A 117 13.30 -11.59 4.61
C SER A 117 11.84 -11.69 5.02
N VAL A 118 11.00 -10.76 4.57
CA VAL A 118 9.55 -10.78 4.82
C VAL A 118 8.88 -12.07 4.33
N THR A 119 9.44 -12.75 3.33
CA THR A 119 8.86 -14.00 2.79
C THR A 119 8.92 -15.18 3.75
N PHE A 120 9.85 -15.18 4.71
CA PHE A 120 9.96 -16.23 5.72
C PHE A 120 9.51 -15.79 7.12
N LEU A 121 9.11 -14.53 7.29
CA LEU A 121 8.57 -14.05 8.56
C LEU A 121 7.12 -14.51 8.77
N PRO A 122 6.71 -14.78 10.02
CA PRO A 122 5.31 -15.05 10.34
C PRO A 122 4.39 -13.93 9.85
N LEU A 123 3.18 -14.27 9.41
CA LEU A 123 2.19 -13.24 9.08
C LEU A 123 1.73 -12.55 10.38
N LEU A 124 1.69 -11.22 10.37
CA LEU A 124 1.13 -10.43 11.48
C LEU A 124 -0.41 -10.51 11.38
N GLU A 125 -1.02 -11.28 12.28
CA GLU A 125 -2.47 -11.51 12.29
C GLU A 125 -3.22 -10.46 13.15
N SER A 126 -2.49 -9.66 13.93
CA SER A 126 -3.01 -8.61 14.82
C SER A 126 -2.56 -7.20 14.41
N ALA A 127 -3.21 -6.18 14.98
CA ALA A 127 -2.84 -4.80 14.73
C ALA A 127 -1.52 -4.50 15.45
N CYS A 128 -0.52 -4.09 14.67
CA CYS A 128 0.82 -3.81 15.16
C CYS A 128 1.10 -2.30 15.09
N ALA A 129 1.82 -1.79 16.08
CA ALA A 129 2.48 -0.49 16.03
C ALA A 129 3.97 -0.72 15.82
N PHE A 130 4.68 0.35 15.47
CA PHE A 130 6.13 0.34 15.50
C PHE A 130 6.66 1.41 16.44
N ASP A 131 7.80 1.13 17.08
CA ASP A 131 8.64 2.15 17.71
C ASP A 131 9.95 2.26 16.96
N LEU A 132 10.52 3.46 16.95
CA LEU A 132 11.86 3.70 16.45
C LEU A 132 12.77 4.09 17.61
N LEU A 133 13.77 3.26 17.89
CA LEU A 133 14.75 3.50 18.94
C LEU A 133 16.09 3.86 18.32
N VAL A 134 16.73 4.92 18.81
CA VAL A 134 18.07 5.31 18.40
C VAL A 134 18.97 5.26 19.64
N TYR A 135 20.01 4.45 19.57
CA TYR A 135 20.97 4.29 20.66
C TYR A 135 22.15 5.19 20.38
N THR A 136 22.42 6.09 21.32
CA THR A 136 23.51 7.07 21.23
C THR A 136 24.53 6.88 22.34
N ASP A 137 25.53 7.76 22.41
CA ASP A 137 26.39 7.88 23.60
C ASP A 137 25.58 8.37 24.82
N LYS A 138 25.91 7.85 26.01
CA LYS A 138 25.13 8.07 27.25
C LYS A 138 25.07 9.54 27.68
N ASP A 139 26.04 10.33 27.25
CA ASP A 139 26.23 11.72 27.67
C ASP A 139 25.60 12.72 26.68
N LEU A 140 24.85 12.22 25.68
CA LEU A 140 24.19 13.05 24.67
C LEU A 140 22.91 13.67 25.24
N GLU A 141 22.76 14.98 25.12
CA GLU A 141 21.52 15.68 25.48
C GLU A 141 20.37 15.26 24.54
N VAL A 142 19.25 14.80 25.12
CA VAL A 142 18.06 14.36 24.39
C VAL A 142 17.18 15.57 24.11
N PRO A 143 16.85 15.89 22.84
CA PRO A 143 15.94 16.99 22.51
C PRO A 143 14.54 16.76 23.10
N ASP A 144 13.81 17.83 23.45
CA ASP A 144 12.46 17.76 24.06
C ASP A 144 11.42 16.93 23.27
N SER A 145 11.64 16.75 21.97
CA SER A 145 10.78 15.95 21.09
C SER A 145 11.06 14.44 21.12
N TRP A 146 12.10 14.03 21.84
CA TRP A 146 12.54 12.64 22.03
C TRP A 146 12.50 12.26 23.51
N GLY A 147 12.31 10.99 23.80
CA GLY A 147 12.31 10.45 25.16
C GLY A 147 13.12 9.16 25.24
N GLU A 148 13.51 8.78 26.45
CA GLU A 148 14.18 7.51 26.70
C GLU A 148 13.16 6.37 26.79
N ASP A 149 13.47 5.24 26.15
CA ASP A 149 12.67 4.02 26.23
C ASP A 149 13.55 2.79 26.49
N GLY A 150 12.94 1.73 27.02
CA GLY A 150 13.59 0.46 27.28
C GLY A 150 14.02 -0.26 26.00
N PRO A 151 14.79 -1.35 26.13
CA PRO A 151 15.43 -1.96 24.98
C PRO A 151 14.50 -2.77 24.07
N GLN A 152 13.23 -3.03 24.44
CA GLN A 152 12.22 -3.74 23.62
C GLN A 152 12.75 -5.07 22.99
N PHE A 153 13.25 -5.98 23.83
CA PHE A 153 13.76 -7.28 23.39
C PHE A 153 12.65 -8.31 23.19
N ILE A 154 12.90 -9.27 22.29
CA ILE A 154 12.04 -10.44 22.06
C ILE A 154 12.62 -11.62 22.84
N ALA A 155 11.82 -12.24 23.71
CA ALA A 155 12.25 -13.43 24.43
C ALA A 155 12.34 -14.64 23.48
N ASN A 156 13.44 -15.40 23.53
CA ASN A 156 13.68 -16.59 22.70
C ASN A 156 13.62 -16.33 21.18
N SER A 157 14.11 -15.18 20.72
CA SER A 157 14.14 -14.83 19.30
C SER A 157 15.08 -15.71 18.47
N GLU A 158 14.73 -15.85 17.20
CA GLU A 158 15.63 -16.24 16.14
C GLU A 158 16.19 -14.99 15.45
N GLU A 159 17.47 -15.01 15.14
CA GLU A 159 18.20 -13.88 14.62
C GLU A 159 18.71 -14.17 13.22
N VAL A 160 18.37 -13.30 12.26
CA VAL A 160 18.83 -13.35 10.89
C VAL A 160 19.74 -12.15 10.66
N ARG A 161 21.01 -12.39 10.35
CA ARG A 161 21.94 -11.34 9.92
C ARG A 161 21.80 -11.09 8.43
N LEU A 162 21.61 -9.84 8.08
CA LEU A 162 21.60 -9.37 6.70
C LEU A 162 23.01 -8.88 6.33
N ARG A 163 23.19 -8.55 5.05
CA ARG A 163 24.40 -7.89 4.57
C ARG A 163 24.52 -6.50 5.16
N SER A 164 25.76 -6.03 5.18
CA SER A 164 26.13 -4.68 5.59
C SER A 164 26.49 -3.84 4.37
N PHE A 165 26.57 -2.52 4.56
CA PHE A 165 27.21 -1.61 3.62
C PHE A 165 28.10 -0.62 4.37
N THR A 166 29.05 0.00 3.66
CA THR A 166 29.91 1.01 4.26
C THR A 166 30.21 2.15 3.31
N THR A 167 30.25 3.36 3.86
CA THR A 167 30.76 4.57 3.21
C THR A 167 32.23 4.84 3.58
N LEU A 168 32.88 3.89 4.26
CA LEU A 168 34.18 4.00 4.96
C LEU A 168 34.18 4.90 6.20
N LEU A 169 33.22 5.81 6.33
CA LEU A 169 33.01 6.63 7.54
C LEU A 169 31.94 6.04 8.47
N HIS A 170 30.86 5.58 7.87
CA HIS A 170 29.80 4.85 8.54
C HIS A 170 29.67 3.46 7.91
N LYS A 171 29.72 2.42 8.74
CA LYS A 171 29.34 1.05 8.36
C LYS A 171 28.04 0.70 9.07
N VAL A 172 27.09 0.16 8.31
CA VAL A 172 25.78 -0.23 8.80
C VAL A 172 25.61 -1.74 8.64
N ASP A 173 25.49 -2.43 9.76
CA ASP A 173 25.18 -3.85 9.83
C ASP A 173 23.69 -4.03 10.12
N ALA A 174 22.99 -4.86 9.34
CA ALA A 174 21.56 -5.06 9.46
C ALA A 174 21.23 -6.45 10.00
N MET A 175 20.24 -6.52 10.90
CA MET A 175 19.86 -7.73 11.58
C MET A 175 18.37 -7.72 11.92
N LEU A 176 17.75 -8.89 11.89
CA LEU A 176 16.35 -9.10 12.22
C LEU A 176 16.23 -10.13 13.32
N SER A 177 15.56 -9.77 14.42
CA SER A 177 15.14 -10.72 15.46
C SER A 177 13.62 -10.93 15.37
N THR A 178 13.15 -12.17 15.41
CA THR A 178 11.72 -12.52 15.42
C THR A 178 11.46 -13.72 16.33
N PHE A 179 10.24 -13.90 16.82
CA PHE A 179 9.90 -15.02 17.71
C PHE A 179 9.89 -16.36 16.96
N LYS A 180 10.34 -17.43 17.63
CA LYS A 180 10.24 -18.79 17.09
C LYS A 180 8.78 -19.24 17.02
N ARG A 181 8.25 -19.47 15.83
CA ARG A 181 7.09 -20.38 15.69
C ARG A 181 7.56 -21.78 16.10
N LYS A 182 6.75 -22.55 16.83
CA LYS A 182 6.91 -24.02 16.83
C LYS A 182 6.80 -24.44 15.37
N THR A 183 7.93 -24.67 14.73
CA THR A 183 8.01 -25.16 13.37
C THR A 183 7.32 -26.52 13.36
N LEU A 184 6.10 -26.57 12.82
CA LEU A 184 5.70 -27.76 12.07
C LEU A 184 6.82 -27.99 11.04
N PRO A 185 7.25 -29.24 10.82
CA PRO A 185 8.30 -29.51 9.86
C PRO A 185 7.91 -28.83 8.55
N THR A 186 8.73 -27.89 8.10
CA THR A 186 8.74 -27.44 6.71
C THR A 186 9.10 -28.65 5.88
N THR A 187 8.09 -29.45 5.53
CA THR A 187 8.18 -30.24 4.31
C THR A 187 8.38 -29.23 3.21
N GLU A 188 9.51 -29.35 2.53
CA GLU A 188 9.83 -28.64 1.30
C GLU A 188 8.55 -28.49 0.47
N VAL A 189 8.10 -27.25 0.30
CA VAL A 189 7.19 -26.93 -0.78
C VAL A 189 8.04 -27.07 -2.04
N VAL A 190 8.15 -28.31 -2.53
CA VAL A 190 8.48 -28.53 -3.92
C VAL A 190 7.44 -27.75 -4.69
N SER A 191 7.90 -26.68 -5.35
CA SER A 191 7.12 -25.95 -6.33
C SER A 191 6.72 -26.91 -7.45
N THR A 192 5.61 -27.63 -7.28
CA THR A 192 4.88 -28.22 -8.39
C THR A 192 4.03 -27.14 -9.05
N LYS A 193 4.69 -26.13 -9.61
CA LYS A 193 4.18 -25.40 -10.78
C LYS A 193 4.39 -26.29 -12.01
N GLN A 194 3.58 -27.35 -12.08
CA GLN A 194 3.21 -28.10 -13.28
C GLN A 194 2.55 -29.38 -12.78
N VAL A 195 1.21 -29.42 -12.76
CA VAL A 195 0.34 -30.38 -13.47
C VAL A 195 -1.09 -29.96 -13.13
N MET A 196 -1.56 -28.89 -13.78
CA MET A 196 -2.99 -28.72 -14.06
C MET A 196 -3.11 -28.41 -15.55
N SER A 197 -2.91 -29.43 -16.37
CA SER A 197 -3.47 -29.53 -17.73
C SER A 197 -3.07 -30.86 -18.37
N SER A 198 -3.60 -31.97 -17.84
CA SER A 198 -3.91 -33.18 -18.64
C SER A 198 -4.57 -34.20 -17.72
N VAL A 199 -5.87 -34.03 -17.49
CA VAL A 199 -6.70 -35.23 -17.32
C VAL A 199 -6.59 -35.96 -18.66
N SER A 200 -5.70 -36.93 -18.71
CA SER A 200 -5.62 -37.89 -19.79
C SER A 200 -6.99 -38.53 -19.92
N SER A 201 -7.71 -38.15 -20.97
CA SER A 201 -8.93 -38.79 -21.46
C SER A 201 -8.63 -40.19 -22.03
N ASN A 202 -7.59 -40.88 -21.55
CA ASN A 202 -7.26 -42.21 -22.04
C ASN A 202 -8.11 -43.27 -21.31
N PRO A 203 -8.68 -44.24 -22.05
CA PRO A 203 -9.36 -45.39 -21.46
C PRO A 203 -8.38 -46.21 -20.59
N VAL A 204 -8.81 -46.61 -19.39
CA VAL A 204 -8.02 -47.54 -18.56
C VAL A 204 -8.07 -48.92 -19.24
N PRO A 205 -6.93 -49.53 -19.59
CA PRO A 205 -6.91 -50.84 -20.24
C PRO A 205 -7.16 -51.97 -19.22
N CYS A 206 -7.64 -53.10 -19.72
CA CYS A 206 -7.77 -54.34 -18.97
C CYS A 206 -6.37 -54.94 -18.72
N GLY A 207 -5.99 -55.15 -17.46
CA GLY A 207 -4.69 -55.70 -17.06
C GLY A 207 -4.40 -57.07 -17.69
N PRO A 208 -5.29 -58.07 -17.52
CA PRO A 208 -5.13 -59.40 -18.12
C PRO A 208 -5.04 -59.37 -19.65
N CYS A 209 -5.91 -58.62 -20.32
CA CYS A 209 -5.88 -58.51 -21.80
C CYS A 209 -4.59 -57.84 -22.29
N LYS A 210 -4.06 -56.87 -21.54
CA LYS A 210 -2.80 -56.20 -21.88
C LYS A 210 -1.62 -57.18 -21.87
N GLN A 211 -1.62 -58.18 -20.98
CA GLN A 211 -0.59 -59.23 -20.95
C GLN A 211 -0.65 -60.12 -22.21
N GLU A 212 -1.85 -60.32 -22.75
CA GLU A 212 -2.08 -61.01 -24.04
C GLU A 212 -1.89 -60.10 -25.26
N LYS A 213 -1.35 -58.88 -25.07
CA LYS A 213 -1.20 -57.82 -26.10
C LYS A 213 -2.53 -57.36 -26.73
N VAL A 214 -3.66 -57.63 -26.08
CA VAL A 214 -4.99 -57.18 -26.51
C VAL A 214 -5.37 -55.91 -25.74
N ASN A 215 -5.62 -54.81 -26.47
CA ASN A 215 -5.95 -53.53 -25.87
C ASN A 215 -7.46 -53.37 -25.61
N THR A 216 -8.00 -54.17 -24.69
CA THR A 216 -9.42 -54.09 -24.31
C THR A 216 -9.63 -53.06 -23.20
N LYS A 217 -10.69 -52.24 -23.31
CA LYS A 217 -11.04 -51.25 -22.29
C LYS A 217 -11.58 -51.93 -21.02
N ALA A 218 -11.10 -51.51 -19.86
CA ALA A 218 -11.66 -51.91 -18.58
C ALA A 218 -12.97 -51.16 -18.31
N TYR A 219 -13.95 -51.86 -17.73
CA TYR A 219 -15.21 -51.26 -17.28
C TYR A 219 -15.37 -51.34 -15.75
N ILE A 220 -14.59 -52.18 -15.09
CA ILE A 220 -14.58 -52.36 -13.64
C ILE A 220 -13.13 -52.34 -13.13
N TRP A 221 -12.93 -51.83 -11.92
CA TRP A 221 -11.65 -51.80 -11.22
C TRP A 221 -11.69 -52.78 -10.04
N CYS A 222 -10.64 -53.58 -9.86
CA CYS A 222 -10.48 -54.47 -8.72
C CYS A 222 -9.49 -53.88 -7.72
N TYR A 223 -9.92 -53.63 -6.48
CA TYR A 223 -9.06 -53.06 -5.44
C TYR A 223 -7.98 -54.03 -4.97
N ASN A 224 -8.32 -55.32 -4.89
CA ASN A 224 -7.41 -56.35 -4.39
C ASN A 224 -6.28 -56.65 -5.39
N CYS A 225 -6.57 -56.60 -6.69
CA CYS A 225 -5.58 -56.81 -7.74
C CYS A 225 -4.94 -55.51 -8.23
N ASN A 226 -5.50 -54.36 -7.84
CA ASN A 226 -5.09 -53.03 -8.30
C ASN A 226 -5.02 -52.91 -9.84
N GLU A 227 -5.98 -53.53 -10.53
CA GLU A 227 -6.04 -53.61 -11.99
C GLU A 227 -7.45 -53.40 -12.53
N GLY A 228 -7.54 -52.87 -13.77
CA GLY A 228 -8.79 -52.76 -14.52
C GLY A 228 -9.15 -54.06 -15.23
N LEU A 229 -10.44 -54.40 -15.28
CA LEU A 229 -10.95 -55.61 -15.92
C LEU A 229 -12.02 -55.28 -16.98
N CYS A 230 -11.98 -55.95 -18.13
CA CYS A 230 -13.06 -55.94 -19.12
C CYS A 230 -14.21 -56.88 -18.70
N SER A 231 -15.33 -56.87 -19.42
CA SER A 231 -16.51 -57.71 -19.13
C SER A 231 -16.14 -59.19 -18.98
N THR A 232 -15.36 -59.72 -19.93
CA THR A 232 -14.93 -61.13 -19.92
C THR A 232 -14.00 -61.44 -18.75
N CYS A 233 -12.95 -60.63 -18.54
CA CYS A 233 -12.00 -60.85 -17.45
C CYS A 233 -12.64 -60.72 -16.07
N SER A 234 -13.58 -59.79 -15.90
CA SER A 234 -14.34 -59.67 -14.65
C SER A 234 -15.24 -60.87 -14.37
N GLY A 235 -15.83 -61.47 -15.42
CA GLY A 235 -16.65 -62.67 -15.31
C GLY A 235 -15.83 -63.87 -14.86
N HIS A 236 -14.61 -64.02 -15.39
CA HIS A 236 -13.67 -65.03 -14.92
C HIS A 236 -13.16 -64.73 -13.50
N HIS A 237 -12.88 -63.46 -13.20
CA HIS A 237 -12.44 -63.02 -11.88
C HIS A 237 -13.43 -63.39 -10.77
N LYS A 238 -14.74 -63.29 -11.06
CA LYS A 238 -15.80 -63.65 -10.11
C LYS A 238 -16.07 -65.16 -10.00
N LYS A 239 -15.70 -65.94 -11.01
CA LYS A 239 -15.93 -67.40 -11.03
C LYS A 239 -14.79 -68.19 -10.39
N PHE A 240 -13.58 -67.63 -10.38
CA PHE A 240 -12.40 -68.34 -9.91
C PHE A 240 -12.28 -68.31 -8.37
N GLY A 241 -11.87 -69.44 -7.78
CA GLY A 241 -11.81 -69.64 -6.33
C GLY A 241 -11.04 -68.57 -5.56
N SER A 242 -9.88 -68.16 -6.07
CA SER A 242 -8.98 -67.23 -5.39
C SER A 242 -9.32 -65.74 -5.58
N THR A 243 -10.21 -65.38 -6.50
CA THR A 243 -10.51 -63.98 -6.84
C THR A 243 -11.98 -63.60 -6.73
N ARG A 244 -12.86 -64.57 -6.41
CA ARG A 244 -14.31 -64.35 -6.35
C ARG A 244 -14.75 -63.31 -5.30
N ASP A 245 -13.98 -63.19 -4.21
CA ASP A 245 -14.30 -62.33 -3.07
C ASP A 245 -13.62 -60.96 -3.15
N HIS A 246 -12.94 -60.66 -4.26
CA HIS A 246 -12.30 -59.37 -4.46
C HIS A 246 -13.30 -58.24 -4.63
N LYS A 247 -13.04 -57.10 -3.97
CA LYS A 247 -13.88 -55.91 -4.03
C LYS A 247 -13.66 -55.19 -5.36
N THR A 248 -14.75 -54.89 -6.05
CA THR A 248 -14.74 -54.25 -7.36
C THR A 248 -15.66 -53.03 -7.38
N ILE A 249 -15.33 -52.04 -8.22
CA ILE A 249 -16.12 -50.82 -8.44
C ILE A 249 -16.13 -50.50 -9.94
N ASP A 250 -17.17 -49.82 -10.43
CA ASP A 250 -17.17 -49.41 -11.83
C ASP A 250 -16.06 -48.38 -12.13
N ILE A 251 -15.57 -48.40 -13.37
CA ILE A 251 -14.41 -47.59 -13.77
C ILE A 251 -14.72 -46.08 -13.82
N GLN A 252 -15.98 -45.68 -13.97
CA GLN A 252 -16.36 -44.26 -14.00
C GLN A 252 -16.43 -43.68 -12.59
N THR A 253 -16.97 -44.44 -11.65
CA THR A 253 -16.95 -44.11 -10.22
C THR A 253 -15.52 -44.17 -9.68
N TYR A 254 -14.70 -45.12 -10.12
CA TYR A 254 -13.26 -45.12 -9.80
C TYR A 254 -12.56 -43.84 -10.30
N LYS A 255 -12.89 -43.38 -11.51
CA LYS A 255 -12.35 -42.13 -12.08
C LYS A 255 -12.88 -40.86 -11.41
N SER A 256 -14.07 -40.88 -10.83
CA SER A 256 -14.68 -39.72 -10.17
C SER A 256 -14.15 -39.50 -8.74
N TYR A 257 -13.59 -40.53 -8.10
CA TYR A 257 -12.77 -40.37 -6.90
C TYR A 257 -11.48 -39.61 -7.27
N LYS A 258 -11.38 -38.34 -6.86
CA LYS A 258 -10.14 -37.55 -6.91
C LYS A 258 -8.98 -38.35 -6.27
N PRO A 259 -7.75 -38.29 -6.83
CA PRO A 259 -6.73 -39.31 -6.68
C PRO A 259 -6.22 -39.39 -5.24
N SER A 260 -6.76 -40.32 -4.45
CA SER A 260 -6.34 -40.40 -3.03
C SER A 260 -6.33 -41.81 -2.45
N ILE A 261 -6.93 -42.83 -3.08
CA ILE A 261 -6.82 -44.21 -2.58
C ILE A 261 -5.80 -44.99 -3.40
N GLY A 262 -5.93 -44.99 -4.73
CA GLY A 262 -4.97 -45.65 -5.63
C GLY A 262 -3.57 -45.01 -5.67
N ALA A 263 -3.44 -43.77 -5.18
CA ALA A 263 -2.16 -43.08 -5.02
C ALA A 263 -1.51 -43.32 -3.64
N ILE A 264 -2.27 -43.87 -2.67
CA ILE A 264 -1.69 -44.30 -1.40
C ILE A 264 -0.86 -45.54 -1.70
N LYS A 265 0.45 -45.39 -1.57
CA LYS A 265 1.38 -46.49 -1.79
C LYS A 265 1.17 -47.53 -0.71
N THR A 266 0.81 -48.74 -1.13
CA THR A 266 0.66 -49.91 -0.25
C THR A 266 1.92 -50.78 -0.24
N LYS A 267 2.91 -50.42 -1.06
CA LYS A 267 4.22 -51.06 -1.14
C LYS A 267 5.34 -50.02 -1.08
N CYS A 268 6.48 -50.47 -0.60
CA CYS A 268 7.72 -49.73 -0.50
C CYS A 268 8.32 -49.54 -1.90
N ASP A 269 8.46 -48.30 -2.40
CA ASP A 269 9.06 -48.09 -3.72
C ASP A 269 10.53 -48.50 -3.82
N PRO A 270 11.39 -48.23 -2.81
CA PRO A 270 12.81 -48.62 -2.89
C PRO A 270 13.05 -50.13 -2.97
N HIS A 271 12.17 -50.93 -2.36
CA HIS A 271 12.38 -52.38 -2.19
C HIS A 271 11.30 -53.24 -2.87
N ASP A 272 10.30 -52.62 -3.51
CA ASP A 272 9.13 -53.25 -4.13
C ASP A 272 8.37 -54.26 -3.25
N GLN A 273 8.45 -54.12 -1.92
CA GLN A 273 7.85 -55.01 -0.92
C GLN A 273 6.61 -54.40 -0.28
N GLN A 274 5.65 -55.24 0.16
CA GLN A 274 4.50 -54.76 0.91
C GLN A 274 4.90 -54.18 2.28
N PHE A 275 4.17 -53.17 2.73
CA PHE A 275 4.34 -52.64 4.07
C PHE A 275 3.69 -53.56 5.10
N ASN A 276 4.50 -54.17 5.97
CA ASN A 276 4.03 -55.08 7.02
C ASN A 276 4.23 -54.51 8.43
N LEU A 277 5.06 -53.49 8.56
CA LEU A 277 5.52 -52.94 9.83
C LEU A 277 5.28 -51.42 9.87
N PHE A 278 5.21 -50.84 11.06
CA PHE A 278 5.00 -49.42 11.29
C PHE A 278 6.04 -48.88 12.26
N CYS A 279 6.66 -47.75 11.92
CA CYS A 279 7.64 -47.06 12.74
C CYS A 279 6.98 -45.88 13.48
N PRO A 280 6.74 -45.97 14.80
CA PRO A 280 6.06 -44.91 15.55
C PRO A 280 6.87 -43.61 15.64
N SER A 281 8.21 -43.70 15.60
CA SER A 281 9.10 -42.54 15.69
C SER A 281 8.98 -41.61 14.48
N HIS A 282 8.69 -42.18 13.30
CA HIS A 282 8.56 -41.44 12.04
C HIS A 282 7.13 -41.42 11.50
N LEU A 283 6.19 -42.05 12.19
CA LEU A 283 4.79 -42.17 11.81
C LEU A 283 4.60 -42.66 10.36
N MET A 284 5.35 -43.71 9.98
CA MET A 284 5.33 -44.22 8.61
C MET A 284 5.32 -45.76 8.54
N PRO A 285 4.68 -46.34 7.50
CA PRO A 285 4.74 -47.78 7.23
C PRO A 285 6.11 -48.18 6.61
N CYS A 286 6.59 -49.37 6.94
CA CYS A 286 7.90 -49.90 6.55
C CYS A 286 7.80 -51.37 6.08
N CYS A 287 8.69 -51.77 5.16
CA CYS A 287 8.96 -53.19 4.86
C CYS A 287 10.11 -53.71 5.73
N ASP A 288 10.36 -55.03 5.69
CA ASP A 288 11.40 -55.70 6.49
C ASP A 288 12.82 -55.18 6.18
N GLU A 289 13.11 -54.88 4.91
CA GLU A 289 14.38 -54.29 4.49
C GLU A 289 14.56 -52.84 4.96
N CYS A 290 13.50 -52.02 4.98
CA CYS A 290 13.56 -50.66 5.51
C CYS A 290 13.96 -50.65 6.99
N ILE A 291 13.48 -51.62 7.77
CA ILE A 291 13.81 -51.68 9.19
C ILE A 291 15.24 -52.14 9.41
N SER A 292 15.68 -53.12 8.63
CA SER A 292 17.02 -53.68 8.71
C SER A 292 18.12 -52.71 8.26
N ASN A 293 17.80 -51.76 7.36
CA ASN A 293 18.81 -50.90 6.73
C ASN A 293 18.66 -49.40 7.06
N LEU A 294 17.43 -48.89 7.20
CA LEU A 294 17.15 -47.45 7.37
C LEU A 294 16.65 -47.10 8.78
N HIS A 295 15.92 -48.00 9.43
CA HIS A 295 15.37 -47.80 10.78
C HIS A 295 16.07 -48.63 11.87
N THR A 296 17.35 -48.97 11.69
CA THR A 296 18.16 -49.77 12.64
C THR A 296 18.26 -49.18 14.05
N LYS A 297 18.14 -47.85 14.16
CA LYS A 297 18.16 -47.12 15.44
C LYS A 297 16.77 -46.83 16.02
N CYS A 298 15.70 -47.24 15.33
CA CYS A 298 14.32 -47.01 15.78
C CYS A 298 13.87 -48.15 16.68
N THR A 299 13.35 -47.83 17.87
CA THR A 299 12.84 -48.81 18.82
C THR A 299 11.31 -48.87 18.80
N GLY A 300 10.73 -50.04 19.07
CA GLY A 300 9.28 -50.18 19.20
C GLY A 300 8.52 -50.25 17.88
N ILE A 301 9.13 -50.84 16.84
CA ILE A 301 8.46 -51.18 15.59
C ILE A 301 7.25 -52.07 15.88
N LYS A 302 6.11 -51.76 15.27
CA LYS A 302 4.85 -52.50 15.46
C LYS A 302 4.43 -53.16 14.16
N SER A 303 3.67 -54.24 14.27
CA SER A 303 3.01 -54.82 13.10
C SER A 303 1.95 -53.84 12.59
N LEU A 304 1.99 -53.53 11.30
CA LEU A 304 1.06 -52.57 10.68
C LEU A 304 -0.39 -53.03 10.84
N THR A 305 -0.66 -54.34 10.74
CA THR A 305 -2.01 -54.90 10.94
C THR A 305 -2.53 -54.59 12.34
N SER A 306 -1.70 -54.77 13.37
CA SER A 306 -2.07 -54.48 14.76
C SER A 306 -2.34 -52.99 15.03
N VAL A 307 -1.67 -52.10 14.31
CA VAL A 307 -1.87 -50.65 14.42
C VAL A 307 -3.18 -50.26 13.71
N VAL A 308 -3.43 -50.80 12.53
CA VAL A 308 -4.66 -50.55 11.77
C VAL A 308 -5.90 -51.04 12.53
N GLU A 309 -5.87 -52.24 13.11
CA GLU A 309 -6.99 -52.80 13.89
C GLU A 309 -7.29 -51.98 15.16
N LYS A 310 -6.27 -51.47 15.83
CA LYS A 310 -6.43 -50.61 17.02
C LYS A 310 -6.84 -49.19 16.67
N THR A 311 -6.65 -48.76 15.43
CA THR A 311 -6.97 -47.40 15.01
C THR A 311 -8.48 -47.28 14.72
N LYS A 312 -9.18 -46.49 15.54
CA LYS A 312 -10.60 -46.17 15.32
C LYS A 312 -10.75 -45.11 14.23
N ILE A 313 -10.59 -45.54 12.97
CA ILE A 313 -10.63 -44.67 11.78
C ILE A 313 -11.97 -43.91 11.70
N GLU A 314 -13.10 -44.57 11.96
CA GLU A 314 -14.42 -43.95 11.88
C GLU A 314 -14.62 -42.79 12.88
N GLN A 315 -14.11 -42.93 14.11
CA GLN A 315 -14.18 -41.83 15.09
C GLN A 315 -13.28 -40.65 14.70
N SER A 316 -12.11 -40.93 14.12
CA SER A 316 -11.19 -39.89 13.66
C SER A 316 -11.75 -39.15 12.44
N LYS A 317 -12.37 -39.88 11.51
CA LYS A 317 -13.09 -39.34 10.36
C LYS A 317 -14.22 -38.41 10.80
N ALA A 318 -15.09 -38.87 11.71
CA ALA A 318 -16.21 -38.06 12.20
C ALA A 318 -15.75 -36.77 12.89
N SER A 319 -14.63 -36.82 13.63
CA SER A 319 -14.04 -35.63 14.25
C SER A 319 -13.56 -34.63 13.18
N VAL A 320 -12.79 -35.10 12.20
CA VAL A 320 -12.25 -34.25 11.12
C VAL A 320 -13.38 -33.66 10.28
N GLU A 321 -14.44 -34.41 9.98
CA GLU A 321 -15.60 -33.91 9.25
C GLU A 321 -16.34 -32.79 10.00
N LYS A 322 -16.46 -32.91 11.33
CA LYS A 322 -17.04 -31.86 12.18
C LYS A 322 -16.19 -30.59 12.15
N ASP A 323 -14.87 -30.74 12.25
CA ASP A 323 -13.94 -29.62 12.22
C ASP A 323 -14.00 -28.90 10.87
N ILE A 324 -13.99 -29.67 9.76
CA ILE A 324 -14.15 -29.14 8.40
C ILE A 324 -15.44 -28.33 8.28
N LYS A 325 -16.58 -28.85 8.75
CA LYS A 325 -17.86 -28.13 8.70
C LYS A 325 -17.81 -26.81 9.47
N SER A 326 -17.21 -26.79 10.66
CA SER A 326 -17.09 -25.58 11.47
C SER A 326 -16.23 -24.51 10.78
N ILE A 327 -15.12 -24.94 10.17
CA ILE A 327 -14.20 -24.06 9.44
C ILE A 327 -14.90 -23.48 8.21
N LEU A 328 -15.60 -24.32 7.43
CA LEU A 328 -16.34 -23.88 6.25
C LEU A 328 -17.41 -22.85 6.60
N LEU A 329 -18.15 -23.06 7.69
CA LEU A 329 -19.15 -22.09 8.16
C LEU A 329 -18.50 -20.75 8.48
N PHE A 330 -17.43 -20.76 9.28
CA PHE A 330 -16.70 -19.54 9.64
C PHE A 330 -16.15 -18.80 8.41
N LEU A 331 -15.55 -19.52 7.46
CA LEU A 331 -15.01 -18.94 6.24
C LEU A 331 -16.12 -18.29 5.40
N ASN A 332 -17.26 -18.97 5.24
CA ASN A 332 -18.40 -18.43 4.49
C ASN A 332 -19.00 -17.18 5.15
N THR A 333 -19.24 -17.21 6.47
CA THR A 333 -19.76 -16.04 7.20
C THR A 333 -18.80 -14.86 7.12
N THR A 334 -17.49 -15.12 7.24
CA THR A 334 -16.46 -14.08 7.12
C THR A 334 -16.48 -13.48 5.71
N ALA A 335 -16.53 -14.32 4.67
CA ALA A 335 -16.61 -13.85 3.29
C ALA A 335 -17.83 -12.93 3.07
N VAL A 336 -19.03 -13.34 3.52
CA VAL A 336 -20.26 -12.53 3.40
C VAL A 336 -20.13 -11.19 4.13
N ASN A 337 -19.58 -11.18 5.35
CA ASN A 337 -19.39 -9.96 6.13
C ASN A 337 -18.42 -9.00 5.41
N ARG A 338 -17.28 -9.52 4.90
CA ARG A 338 -16.32 -8.71 4.15
C ARG A 338 -16.93 -8.13 2.87
N THR A 339 -17.74 -8.91 2.15
CA THR A 339 -18.49 -8.41 0.98
C THR A 339 -19.44 -7.27 1.34
N SER A 340 -20.18 -7.37 2.45
CA SER A 340 -21.06 -6.28 2.92
C SER A 340 -20.27 -5.02 3.31
N ASN A 341 -19.11 -5.17 3.96
CA ASN A 341 -18.27 -4.03 4.32
C ASN A 341 -17.69 -3.32 3.10
N ILE A 342 -17.30 -4.07 2.06
CA ILE A 342 -16.87 -3.51 0.77
C ILE A 342 -18.00 -2.64 0.19
N GLN A 343 -19.22 -3.17 0.10
CA GLN A 343 -20.37 -2.42 -0.43
C GLN A 343 -20.66 -1.13 0.36
N LYS A 344 -20.59 -1.18 1.70
CA LYS A 344 -20.76 0.02 2.54
C LYS A 344 -19.64 1.04 2.31
N GLY A 345 -18.40 0.57 2.20
CA GLY A 345 -17.23 1.40 1.89
C GLY A 345 -17.36 2.10 0.54
N GLU A 346 -17.79 1.38 -0.50
CA GLU A 346 -18.02 1.94 -1.84
C GLU A 346 -19.09 3.04 -1.82
N GLN A 347 -20.18 2.84 -1.08
CA GLN A 347 -21.22 3.87 -0.94
C GLN A 347 -20.74 5.12 -0.19
N GLN A 348 -19.91 4.96 0.82
CA GLN A 348 -19.31 6.10 1.54
C GLN A 348 -18.32 6.85 0.65
N TYR A 349 -17.46 6.12 -0.07
CA TYR A 349 -16.52 6.69 -1.02
C TYR A 349 -17.23 7.53 -2.09
N LYS A 350 -18.33 7.02 -2.65
CA LYS A 350 -19.15 7.77 -3.62
C LYS A 350 -19.69 9.07 -3.03
N ARG A 351 -20.24 9.03 -1.81
CA ARG A 351 -20.77 10.22 -1.12
C ARG A 351 -19.69 11.28 -0.84
N ILE A 352 -18.50 10.87 -0.43
CA ILE A 352 -17.37 11.78 -0.19
C ILE A 352 -16.97 12.46 -1.50
N LYS A 353 -16.85 11.69 -2.60
CA LYS A 353 -16.53 12.22 -3.93
C LYS A 353 -17.54 13.27 -4.40
N GLU A 354 -18.83 13.03 -4.19
CA GLU A 354 -19.90 13.98 -4.51
C GLU A 354 -19.83 15.25 -3.64
N SER A 355 -19.53 15.11 -2.34
CA SER A 355 -19.37 16.23 -1.42
C SER A 355 -18.20 17.15 -1.80
N VAL A 356 -17.03 16.57 -2.11
CA VAL A 356 -15.86 17.34 -2.61
C VAL A 356 -16.21 18.11 -3.88
N GLY A 357 -16.95 17.48 -4.80
CA GLY A 357 -17.44 18.15 -6.01
C GLY A 357 -18.37 19.33 -5.72
N LYS A 358 -19.24 19.23 -4.71
CA LYS A 358 -20.12 20.34 -4.28
C LYS A 358 -19.32 21.49 -3.68
N ILE A 359 -18.36 21.21 -2.80
CA ILE A 359 -17.51 22.24 -2.18
C ILE A 359 -16.78 23.05 -3.25
N ARG A 360 -16.17 22.37 -4.23
CA ARG A 360 -15.50 23.05 -5.36
C ARG A 360 -16.46 23.97 -6.13
N LYS A 361 -17.69 23.52 -6.39
CA LYS A 361 -18.69 24.34 -7.11
C LYS A 361 -19.07 25.59 -6.32
N GLU A 362 -19.25 25.48 -5.00
CA GLU A 362 -19.57 26.65 -4.16
C GLU A 362 -18.40 27.65 -4.10
N ILE A 363 -17.15 27.17 -4.01
CA ILE A 363 -15.97 28.05 -4.08
C ILE A 363 -15.94 28.82 -5.40
N ASN A 364 -16.06 28.11 -6.53
CA ASN A 364 -16.07 28.75 -7.85
C ASN A 364 -17.19 29.78 -7.96
N LYS A 365 -18.40 29.44 -7.51
CA LYS A 365 -19.55 30.35 -7.52
C LYS A 365 -19.29 31.62 -6.71
N HIS A 366 -18.59 31.50 -5.58
CA HIS A 366 -18.22 32.67 -4.78
C HIS A 366 -17.15 33.52 -5.46
N LEU A 367 -16.15 32.89 -6.11
CA LEU A 367 -15.14 33.61 -6.90
C LEU A 367 -15.78 34.37 -8.07
N ASP A 368 -16.71 33.74 -8.81
CA ASP A 368 -17.48 34.38 -9.89
C ASP A 368 -18.28 35.60 -9.38
N LEU A 369 -18.81 35.53 -8.16
CA LEU A 369 -19.53 36.64 -7.53
C LEU A 369 -18.60 37.81 -7.18
N LEU A 370 -17.41 37.51 -6.66
CA LEU A 370 -16.40 38.53 -6.32
C LEU A 370 -15.88 39.24 -7.58
N GLU A 371 -15.60 38.48 -8.65
CA GLU A 371 -15.21 39.03 -9.95
C GLU A 371 -16.30 39.97 -10.49
N LYS A 372 -17.55 39.49 -10.53
CA LYS A 372 -18.69 40.31 -10.98
C LYS A 372 -18.86 41.59 -10.17
N LYS A 373 -18.61 41.55 -8.86
CA LYS A 373 -18.68 42.73 -8.02
C LYS A 373 -17.58 43.72 -8.39
N LEU A 374 -16.33 43.25 -8.51
CA LEU A 374 -15.19 44.08 -8.90
C LEU A 374 -15.42 44.76 -10.26
N CYS A 375 -15.90 44.00 -11.26
CA CYS A 375 -16.23 44.55 -12.57
C CYS A 375 -17.31 45.62 -12.49
N LYS A 376 -18.38 45.40 -11.70
CA LYS A 376 -19.43 46.41 -11.50
C LYS A 376 -18.91 47.68 -10.84
N ASP A 377 -18.06 47.54 -9.82
CA ASP A 377 -17.47 48.68 -9.14
C ASP A 377 -16.59 49.49 -10.12
N ALA A 378 -15.78 48.80 -10.94
CA ALA A 378 -14.98 49.42 -12.00
C ALA A 378 -15.84 50.09 -13.09
N ASP A 379 -16.90 49.43 -13.55
CA ASP A 379 -17.85 49.98 -14.54
C ASP A 379 -18.54 51.24 -14.02
N THR A 380 -18.88 51.26 -12.73
CA THR A 380 -19.53 52.42 -12.09
C THR A 380 -18.59 53.62 -12.10
N VAL A 381 -17.36 53.45 -11.61
CA VAL A 381 -16.33 54.51 -11.60
C VAL A 381 -16.05 55.00 -13.02
N TRP A 382 -15.91 54.08 -13.98
CA TRP A 382 -15.70 54.45 -15.38
C TRP A 382 -16.89 55.21 -15.96
N SER A 383 -18.12 54.80 -15.65
CA SER A 383 -19.32 55.47 -16.15
C SER A 383 -19.46 56.90 -15.62
N GLU A 384 -19.10 57.13 -14.36
CA GLU A 384 -19.10 58.45 -13.72
C GLU A 384 -18.06 59.38 -14.35
N GLU A 385 -16.81 58.92 -14.51
CA GLU A 385 -15.76 59.71 -15.17
C GLU A 385 -16.05 59.97 -16.65
N LYS A 386 -16.54 58.95 -17.36
CA LYS A 386 -16.98 59.10 -18.75
C LYS A 386 -18.11 60.14 -18.88
N ALA A 387 -19.05 60.17 -17.92
CA ALA A 387 -20.13 61.15 -17.93
C ALA A 387 -19.60 62.58 -17.77
N LYS A 388 -18.66 62.81 -16.85
CA LYS A 388 -18.00 64.13 -16.67
C LYS A 388 -17.30 64.59 -17.95
N LEU A 389 -16.48 63.72 -18.54
CA LEU A 389 -15.79 64.01 -19.80
C LEU A 389 -16.77 64.29 -20.94
N SER A 390 -17.86 63.52 -21.04
CA SER A 390 -18.87 63.72 -22.09
C SER A 390 -19.64 65.06 -21.95
N GLY A 391 -19.92 65.48 -20.71
CA GLY A 391 -20.53 66.78 -20.44
C GLY A 391 -19.62 67.92 -20.84
N PHE A 392 -18.32 67.82 -20.51
CA PHE A 392 -17.32 68.81 -20.91
C PHE A 392 -17.17 68.92 -22.43
N ILE A 393 -17.15 67.79 -23.14
CA ILE A 393 -17.13 67.76 -24.61
C ILE A 393 -18.36 68.47 -25.19
N THR A 394 -19.54 68.24 -24.60
CA THR A 394 -20.79 68.86 -25.06
C THR A 394 -20.75 70.38 -24.89
N GLU A 395 -20.26 70.87 -23.74
CA GLU A 395 -20.10 72.31 -23.50
C GLU A 395 -19.12 72.95 -24.51
N ILE A 396 -18.01 72.28 -24.83
CA ILE A 396 -17.06 72.76 -25.85
C ILE A 396 -17.72 72.82 -27.23
N GLU A 397 -18.42 71.76 -27.65
CA GLU A 397 -19.07 71.72 -28.97
C GLU A 397 -20.20 72.74 -29.08
N GLU A 398 -20.97 73.01 -28.01
CA GLU A 398 -21.98 74.07 -27.99
C GLU A 398 -21.35 75.46 -28.19
N LYS A 399 -20.32 75.81 -27.41
CA LYS A 399 -19.63 77.11 -27.55
C LYS A 399 -19.00 77.25 -28.93
N LYS A 400 -18.37 76.19 -29.44
CA LYS A 400 -17.80 76.15 -30.79
C LYS A 400 -18.85 76.37 -31.86
N LYS A 401 -20.03 75.73 -31.74
CA LYS A 401 -21.15 75.93 -32.67
C LYS A 401 -21.62 77.37 -32.68
N THR A 402 -21.81 78.00 -31.51
CA THR A 402 -22.19 79.42 -31.40
C THR A 402 -21.16 80.32 -32.09
N LEU A 403 -19.86 80.08 -31.90
CA LEU A 403 -18.81 80.84 -32.57
C LEU A 403 -18.83 80.66 -34.10
N MET A 404 -19.10 79.44 -34.58
CA MET A 404 -19.24 79.17 -36.02
C MET A 404 -20.46 79.88 -36.63
N GLU A 405 -21.61 79.91 -35.92
CA GLU A 405 -22.80 80.64 -36.34
C GLU A 405 -22.52 82.15 -36.43
N ILE A 406 -21.91 82.72 -35.39
CA ILE A 406 -21.47 84.12 -35.38
C ILE A 406 -20.51 84.41 -36.55
N GLN A 407 -19.55 83.51 -36.80
CA GLN A 407 -18.60 83.66 -37.91
C GLN A 407 -19.29 83.67 -39.28
N GLY A 408 -20.32 82.83 -39.48
CA GLY A 408 -21.12 82.79 -40.70
C GLY A 408 -21.97 84.06 -40.87
N ASP A 409 -22.60 84.52 -39.80
CA ASP A 409 -23.48 85.70 -39.81
C ASP A 409 -22.71 87.01 -40.02
N LEU A 410 -21.44 87.08 -39.56
CA LEU A 410 -20.56 88.24 -39.73
C LEU A 410 -20.42 88.64 -41.20
N HIS A 411 -20.44 87.66 -42.11
CA HIS A 411 -20.40 87.90 -43.55
C HIS A 411 -21.72 88.51 -44.09
N THR A 412 -22.85 88.17 -43.47
CA THR A 412 -24.20 88.53 -43.92
C THR A 412 -24.66 89.89 -43.40
N VAL A 413 -24.32 90.22 -42.15
CA VAL A 413 -24.69 91.50 -41.50
C VAL A 413 -23.98 92.68 -42.17
N ASN A 414 -22.76 92.49 -42.68
CA ASN A 414 -22.04 93.53 -43.42
C ASN A 414 -22.73 93.92 -44.76
N VAL A 415 -23.63 93.08 -45.27
CA VAL A 415 -24.29 93.28 -46.59
C VAL A 415 -25.73 93.79 -46.45
N HIS A 416 -26.47 93.39 -45.41
CA HIS A 416 -27.95 93.58 -45.35
C HIS A 416 -28.48 94.31 -44.09
N SER A 417 -27.63 94.92 -43.26
CA SER A 417 -28.08 95.57 -42.01
C SER A 417 -27.93 97.10 -42.00
N SER A 418 -28.77 97.79 -41.23
CA SER A 418 -28.61 99.24 -40.97
C SER A 418 -27.47 99.50 -39.98
N LYS A 419 -26.83 100.67 -40.05
CA LYS A 419 -25.70 101.04 -39.16
C LYS A 419 -25.99 100.83 -37.66
N LEU A 420 -27.22 101.10 -37.22
CA LEU A 420 -27.63 100.90 -35.83
C LEU A 420 -27.76 99.41 -35.48
N GLN A 421 -28.31 98.61 -36.39
CA GLN A 421 -28.41 97.15 -36.20
C GLN A 421 -27.03 96.50 -36.21
N SER A 422 -26.13 96.91 -37.10
CA SER A 422 -24.74 96.43 -37.10
C SER A 422 -24.02 96.78 -35.80
N PHE A 423 -24.18 98.02 -35.31
CA PHE A 423 -23.55 98.47 -34.07
C PHE A 423 -24.03 97.68 -32.84
N LEU A 424 -25.35 97.52 -32.67
CA LEU A 424 -25.92 96.78 -31.54
C LEU A 424 -25.55 95.28 -31.57
N TRP A 425 -25.56 94.67 -32.76
CA TRP A 425 -25.22 93.27 -32.93
C TRP A 425 -23.72 92.99 -32.75
N MET A 426 -22.85 93.87 -33.28
CA MET A 426 -21.39 93.78 -33.05
C MET A 426 -21.04 93.85 -31.57
N HIS A 427 -21.66 94.75 -30.81
CA HIS A 427 -21.44 94.83 -29.36
C HIS A 427 -21.85 93.54 -28.63
N GLN A 428 -22.95 92.92 -29.04
CA GLN A 428 -23.42 91.66 -28.46
C GLN A 428 -22.50 90.48 -28.81
N ILE A 429 -21.93 90.47 -30.02
CA ILE A 429 -20.94 89.46 -30.43
C ILE A 429 -19.64 89.64 -29.66
N GLU A 430 -19.13 90.86 -29.56
CA GLU A 430 -17.88 91.14 -28.82
C GLU A 430 -17.99 90.64 -27.37
N GLN A 431 -19.13 90.87 -26.72
CA GLN A 431 -19.40 90.31 -25.39
C GLN A 431 -19.36 88.77 -25.38
N THR A 432 -19.97 88.12 -26.38
CA THR A 432 -20.02 86.65 -26.48
C THR A 432 -18.65 86.04 -26.76
N VAL A 433 -17.86 86.67 -27.63
CA VAL A 433 -16.48 86.27 -27.96
C VAL A 433 -15.58 86.44 -26.74
N HIS A 434 -15.70 87.55 -26.02
CA HIS A 434 -14.97 87.76 -24.77
C HIS A 434 -15.32 86.73 -23.69
N GLN A 435 -16.60 86.32 -23.58
CA GLN A 435 -16.99 85.22 -22.68
C GLN A 435 -16.33 83.90 -23.07
N CYS A 436 -16.23 83.59 -24.37
CA CYS A 436 -15.55 82.39 -24.85
C CYS A 436 -14.02 82.45 -24.66
N GLN A 437 -13.41 83.62 -24.89
CA GLN A 437 -11.98 83.84 -24.64
C GLN A 437 -11.64 83.62 -23.16
N ARG A 438 -12.43 84.18 -22.25
CA ARG A 438 -12.27 83.94 -20.81
C ARG A 438 -12.42 82.46 -20.46
N TYR A 439 -13.38 81.76 -21.06
CA TYR A 439 -13.53 80.31 -20.86
C TYR A 439 -12.29 79.51 -21.32
N VAL A 440 -11.68 79.86 -22.46
CA VAL A 440 -10.44 79.24 -22.94
C VAL A 440 -9.26 79.57 -22.01
N GLU A 441 -9.13 80.82 -21.59
CA GLU A 441 -8.10 81.24 -20.63
C GLU A 441 -8.27 80.52 -19.28
N ASP A 442 -9.50 80.34 -18.79
CA ASP A 442 -9.82 79.58 -17.58
C ASP A 442 -9.45 78.09 -17.75
N MET A 443 -9.65 77.51 -18.95
CA MET A 443 -9.18 76.14 -19.26
C MET A 443 -7.65 76.04 -19.24
N GLU A 444 -6.94 77.06 -19.72
CA GLU A 444 -5.48 77.11 -19.79
C GLU A 444 -4.81 77.43 -18.43
N THR A 445 -5.49 78.17 -17.54
CA THR A 445 -4.91 78.65 -16.28
C THR A 445 -5.37 77.94 -15.02
N VAL A 446 -6.59 77.36 -14.99
CA VAL A 446 -7.20 76.78 -13.77
C VAL A 446 -7.09 75.25 -13.72
N ASN A 447 -6.70 74.58 -14.80
CA ASN A 447 -6.83 73.13 -14.91
C ASN A 447 -5.53 72.38 -15.19
N TYR A 448 -4.74 72.20 -14.14
CA TYR A 448 -3.75 71.11 -14.11
C TYR A 448 -4.43 69.72 -14.14
N GLU A 449 -5.73 69.62 -13.82
CA GLU A 449 -6.50 68.35 -13.79
C GLU A 449 -7.31 68.04 -15.07
N ILE A 450 -7.67 69.03 -15.90
CA ILE A 450 -8.42 68.76 -17.17
C ILE A 450 -7.49 68.62 -18.38
N SER A 451 -6.27 69.15 -18.30
CA SER A 451 -5.19 68.90 -19.27
C SER A 451 -4.43 67.59 -19.02
N SER A 452 -4.54 66.98 -17.83
CA SER A 452 -3.89 65.71 -17.58
C SER A 452 -4.71 64.60 -18.23
N ASP A 453 -4.14 63.94 -19.23
CA ASP A 453 -4.67 62.68 -19.75
C ASP A 453 -5.07 61.78 -18.57
N VAL A 454 -6.34 61.34 -18.53
CA VAL A 454 -6.82 60.44 -17.48
C VAL A 454 -6.11 59.09 -17.67
N ASP A 455 -4.97 58.92 -16.98
CA ASP A 455 -4.20 57.69 -16.97
C ASP A 455 -4.84 56.71 -15.98
N ILE A 456 -5.80 55.90 -16.45
CA ILE A 456 -6.44 54.87 -15.64
C ILE A 456 -5.45 53.71 -15.43
N LYS A 457 -4.65 53.81 -14.37
CA LYS A 457 -3.82 52.71 -13.90
C LYS A 457 -4.65 51.78 -13.03
N ILE A 458 -4.90 50.57 -13.53
CA ILE A 458 -5.41 49.47 -12.71
C ILE A 458 -4.23 48.99 -11.84
N GLU A 459 -4.12 49.50 -10.61
CA GLU A 459 -3.20 48.95 -9.63
C GLU A 459 -3.70 47.58 -9.18
N GLN A 460 -3.02 46.52 -9.65
CA GLN A 460 -3.26 45.17 -9.14
C GLN A 460 -2.79 45.12 -7.68
N ASN A 461 -3.76 45.00 -6.77
CA ASN A 461 -3.50 44.85 -5.34
C ASN A 461 -2.52 43.68 -5.10
N GLU A 462 -1.42 43.91 -4.36
CA GLU A 462 -0.44 42.88 -3.96
C GLU A 462 -1.08 41.63 -3.33
N GLN A 463 -2.27 41.77 -2.75
CA GLN A 463 -3.02 40.65 -2.19
C GLN A 463 -3.47 39.64 -3.26
N ILE A 464 -3.69 40.04 -4.51
CA ILE A 464 -4.08 39.13 -5.60
C ILE A 464 -2.94 38.16 -5.89
N GLU A 465 -1.70 38.63 -5.95
CA GLU A 465 -0.54 37.76 -6.13
C GLU A 465 -0.34 36.82 -4.94
N LYS A 466 -0.55 37.30 -3.71
CA LYS A 466 -0.53 36.45 -2.51
C LYS A 466 -1.61 35.37 -2.55
N ILE A 467 -2.85 35.71 -2.92
CA ILE A 467 -3.95 34.74 -3.04
C ILE A 467 -3.65 33.70 -4.13
N LEU A 468 -3.12 34.14 -5.28
CA LEU A 468 -2.71 33.24 -6.37
C LEU A 468 -1.58 32.31 -5.92
N SER A 469 -0.61 32.80 -5.15
CA SER A 469 0.47 31.97 -4.59
C SER A 469 -0.05 30.94 -3.58
N GLN A 470 -1.01 31.32 -2.73
CA GLN A 470 -1.64 30.44 -1.75
C GLN A 470 -2.48 29.36 -2.43
N LEU A 471 -3.27 29.71 -3.46
CA LEU A 471 -4.02 28.75 -4.28
C LEU A 471 -3.08 27.77 -5.02
N LYS A 472 -1.96 28.25 -5.57
CA LYS A 472 -0.94 27.39 -6.19
C LYS A 472 -0.25 26.46 -5.19
N SER A 473 -0.15 26.87 -3.92
CA SER A 473 0.46 26.07 -2.84
C SER A 473 -0.48 25.02 -2.24
N LEU A 474 -1.78 25.06 -2.56
CA LEU A 474 -2.79 24.18 -2.00
C LEU A 474 -2.62 22.76 -2.57
N LYS A 475 -2.03 21.85 -1.78
CA LYS A 475 -1.72 20.48 -2.23
C LYS A 475 -2.93 19.54 -2.25
N SER A 476 -3.97 19.79 -1.45
CA SER A 476 -5.20 18.98 -1.42
C SER A 476 -6.41 19.73 -0.85
N PHE A 477 -7.62 19.29 -1.21
CA PHE A 477 -8.90 19.80 -0.68
C PHE A 477 -9.31 19.15 0.65
N GLY A 478 -8.56 18.17 1.11
CA GLY A 478 -8.87 17.34 2.27
C GLY A 478 -8.21 15.96 2.17
N GLU A 479 -8.21 15.23 3.27
CA GLU A 479 -7.59 13.92 3.39
C GLU A 479 -8.67 12.87 3.71
N VAL A 480 -8.81 11.84 2.87
CA VAL A 480 -9.73 10.74 3.14
C VAL A 480 -8.98 9.67 3.91
N LYS A 481 -9.26 9.53 5.20
CA LYS A 481 -8.69 8.48 6.04
C LYS A 481 -9.66 7.33 6.19
N VAL A 482 -9.25 6.14 5.76
CA VAL A 482 -9.98 4.90 6.03
C VAL A 482 -9.62 4.44 7.44
N VAL A 483 -10.49 4.71 8.40
CA VAL A 483 -10.31 4.27 9.78
C VAL A 483 -10.83 2.85 9.92
N LYS A 484 -9.94 1.91 10.27
CA LYS A 484 -10.33 0.53 10.58
C LYS A 484 -11.00 0.51 11.95
N SER A 485 -12.32 0.29 11.99
CA SER A 485 -13.01 -0.04 13.23
C SER A 485 -12.94 -1.55 13.46
N HIS A 486 -12.39 -1.95 14.60
CA HIS A 486 -12.32 -3.34 15.01
C HIS A 486 -13.72 -3.81 15.43
N ILE A 487 -14.46 -4.44 14.52
CA ILE A 487 -15.59 -5.27 14.90
C ILE A 487 -15.03 -6.64 15.26
N THR A 488 -14.87 -6.89 16.56
CA THR A 488 -14.49 -8.19 17.11
C THR A 488 -15.58 -9.19 16.76
N MET A 489 -15.38 -9.97 15.68
CA MET A 489 -16.18 -11.17 15.48
C MET A 489 -15.69 -12.23 16.45
N ASN A 490 -16.29 -12.21 17.65
CA ASN A 490 -15.99 -13.17 18.69
C ASN A 490 -16.31 -14.57 18.14
N ARG A 491 -15.31 -15.47 18.10
CA ARG A 491 -15.51 -16.90 17.74
C ARG A 491 -16.64 -17.53 18.55
N GLU A 492 -16.83 -17.08 19.80
CA GLU A 492 -17.92 -17.51 20.67
C GLU A 492 -19.30 -17.02 20.22
N THR A 493 -19.43 -15.81 19.67
CA THR A 493 -20.75 -15.23 19.30
C THR A 493 -21.33 -15.84 18.02
N SER A 494 -20.48 -16.25 17.08
CA SER A 494 -20.91 -16.90 15.83
C SER A 494 -21.38 -18.34 16.07
N VAL A 495 -20.77 -19.04 17.04
CA VAL A 495 -21.15 -20.41 17.42
C VAL A 495 -22.34 -20.40 18.40
N ARG A 496 -22.43 -19.40 19.31
CA ARG A 496 -23.55 -19.30 20.28
C ARG A 496 -24.89 -18.92 19.65
N ARG A 497 -24.93 -18.20 18.52
CA ARG A 497 -26.20 -17.79 17.90
C ARG A 497 -26.97 -18.93 17.21
N GLU A 498 -26.32 -20.05 16.87
CA GLU A 498 -27.00 -21.25 16.37
C GLU A 498 -26.99 -22.42 17.38
N ALA A 499 -26.10 -22.41 18.38
CA ALA A 499 -26.05 -23.43 19.43
C ALA A 499 -27.08 -23.24 20.57
N GLN A 500 -28.06 -22.35 20.41
CA GLN A 500 -29.15 -22.19 21.37
C GLN A 500 -30.37 -23.08 21.08
N VAL A 501 -30.28 -23.97 20.07
CA VAL A 501 -31.37 -24.89 19.73
C VAL A 501 -31.14 -26.33 20.21
N GLU A 502 -29.92 -26.84 20.39
CA GLU A 502 -29.76 -28.25 20.82
C GLU A 502 -28.61 -28.51 21.82
N LEU A 503 -29.06 -28.76 23.05
CA LEU A 503 -28.60 -29.73 24.05
C LEU A 503 -27.22 -29.59 24.74
N GLN A 504 -27.34 -29.75 26.05
CA GLN A 504 -26.35 -29.66 27.12
C GLN A 504 -25.34 -30.82 27.10
N GLY A 505 -24.06 -30.53 27.40
CA GLY A 505 -23.11 -31.51 27.94
C GLY A 505 -21.69 -31.55 27.36
N GLN A 506 -20.73 -30.95 28.10
CA GLN A 506 -19.26 -31.20 28.10
C GLN A 506 -18.40 -30.73 26.90
N PRO A 507 -17.04 -30.71 27.02
CA PRO A 507 -16.25 -29.73 27.76
C PRO A 507 -15.22 -28.99 26.87
N ASN A 508 -14.64 -27.94 27.45
CA ASN A 508 -13.64 -26.98 26.95
C ASN A 508 -12.64 -27.49 25.88
N ILE A 509 -12.61 -26.81 24.72
CA ILE A 509 -11.80 -27.14 23.53
C ILE A 509 -10.46 -26.40 23.58
N HIS A 510 -9.56 -26.83 24.46
CA HIS A 510 -8.16 -26.35 24.47
C HIS A 510 -7.13 -27.48 24.24
N ASN A 511 -7.54 -28.62 23.68
CA ASN A 511 -6.64 -29.77 23.47
C ASN A 511 -7.01 -30.62 22.24
N MET A 512 -6.93 -30.05 21.02
CA MET A 512 -7.34 -30.79 19.80
C MET A 512 -6.22 -31.18 18.83
N THR A 513 -5.03 -30.59 18.88
CA THR A 513 -3.91 -31.00 18.00
C THR A 513 -2.99 -32.09 18.57
N MET A 514 -3.09 -32.41 19.86
CA MET A 514 -2.24 -33.46 20.48
C MET A 514 -2.77 -34.90 20.33
N ASN A 515 -4.00 -35.11 19.86
CA ASN A 515 -4.67 -36.41 20.07
C ASN A 515 -4.37 -37.48 19.02
N ILE A 516 -3.97 -37.14 17.78
CA ILE A 516 -3.67 -38.14 16.75
C ILE A 516 -2.26 -38.70 16.94
N GLU A 517 -1.26 -37.84 17.14
CA GLU A 517 0.11 -38.28 17.44
C GLU A 517 0.23 -39.00 18.78
N LYS A 518 -0.48 -38.54 19.84
CA LYS A 518 -0.49 -39.27 21.12
C LYS A 518 -1.18 -40.63 21.01
N ARG A 519 -2.26 -40.76 20.23
CA ARG A 519 -2.94 -42.06 20.05
C ARG A 519 -2.08 -43.07 19.30
N LEU A 520 -1.42 -42.64 18.23
CA LEU A 520 -0.49 -43.49 17.45
C LEU A 520 0.79 -43.87 18.23
N ARG A 521 1.23 -43.05 19.18
CA ARG A 521 2.35 -43.39 20.07
C ARG A 521 1.94 -44.28 21.26
N SER A 522 0.66 -44.28 21.66
CA SER A 522 0.14 -45.00 22.84
C SER A 522 -0.36 -46.43 22.57
N THR A 523 -0.62 -46.82 21.32
CA THR A 523 -0.94 -48.19 20.88
C THR A 523 0.25 -48.85 20.27
#